data_AF-A0A1G2UU34-F1
#
_entry.id   AF-A0A1G2UU34-F1
#
_cell.length_a   1.000
_cell.length_b   1.000
_cell.length_c   1.000
_cell.angle_alpha   90.00
_cell.angle_beta   90.00
_cell.angle_gamma   90.00
#
_symmetry.space_group_name_H-M   'P 1'
#
loop_
_entity.id
_entity.type
_entity.pdbx_description
1 polymer ?
#
loop_
_entity_poly.entity_id
_entity_poly.type
_entity_poly.pdbx_seq_one_letter_code
_entity_poly.pdbx_strand_id
1 'polypeptide(L)'
;MSEAYERDPFLLAYVKWHYGQGLREFFGVAGNFLWFVFHFFSFKLLLKTLLAPWKRLGENYEGGLDLKAFASSLVINTLMRAVGFVTKVLVLSVGLVSYVLTLIFSFFIFVIWILAPVILLGSILLSVAFFII
;
A
#
# COMPACT_ATOMS: atom_id res chain seq x y z
N MET A 1 22.01 -4.46 -20.87
CA MET A 1 22.90 -5.13 -19.90
C MET A 1 23.91 -4.07 -19.46
N SER A 2 24.00 -3.75 -18.16
CA SER A 2 25.00 -2.78 -17.67
C SER A 2 26.40 -3.20 -18.12
N GLU A 3 27.27 -2.24 -18.49
CA GLU A 3 28.67 -2.49 -18.87
C GLU A 3 29.40 -3.38 -17.85
N ALA A 4 28.95 -3.37 -16.58
CA ALA A 4 29.48 -4.18 -15.48
C ALA A 4 29.41 -5.71 -15.70
N TYR A 5 28.57 -6.22 -16.61
CA TYR A 5 28.37 -7.66 -16.82
C TYR A 5 28.96 -8.18 -18.13
N GLU A 6 29.56 -7.31 -18.95
CA GLU A 6 29.97 -7.63 -20.32
C GLU A 6 31.14 -8.63 -20.40
N ARG A 7 31.92 -8.72 -19.31
CA ARG A 7 33.08 -9.62 -19.21
C ARG A 7 32.79 -10.95 -18.51
N ASP A 8 31.60 -11.11 -17.94
CA ASP A 8 31.24 -12.30 -17.18
C ASP A 8 30.62 -13.39 -18.09
N PRO A 9 30.86 -14.68 -17.83
CA PRO A 9 30.08 -15.76 -18.44
C PRO A 9 28.59 -15.56 -18.18
N PHE A 10 27.75 -15.92 -19.16
CA PHE A 10 26.29 -15.67 -19.11
C PHE A 10 25.64 -16.07 -17.78
N LEU A 11 25.94 -17.26 -17.25
CA LEU A 11 25.37 -17.73 -15.98
C LEU A 11 25.79 -16.87 -14.79
N LEU A 12 27.06 -16.45 -14.73
CA LEU A 12 27.55 -15.60 -13.65
C LEU A 12 26.94 -14.21 -13.74
N ALA A 13 26.85 -13.65 -14.95
CA ALA A 13 26.20 -12.38 -15.21
C ALA A 13 24.72 -12.40 -14.79
N TYR A 14 24.00 -13.47 -15.13
CA TYR A 14 22.61 -13.67 -14.73
C TYR A 14 22.47 -13.73 -13.20
N VAL A 15 23.26 -14.55 -12.51
CA VAL A 15 23.20 -14.67 -11.03
C VAL A 15 23.51 -13.33 -10.35
N LYS A 16 24.55 -12.62 -10.80
CA LYS A 16 24.90 -11.29 -10.28
C LYS A 16 23.78 -10.28 -10.50
N TRP A 17 23.14 -10.29 -11.67
CA TRP A 17 21.99 -9.42 -11.94
C TRP A 17 20.79 -9.79 -11.08
N HIS A 18 20.43 -11.08 -11.03
CA HIS A 18 19.23 -11.61 -10.38
C HIS A 18 19.19 -11.30 -8.88
N TYR A 19 20.32 -11.46 -8.20
CA TYR A 19 20.46 -11.19 -6.76
C TYR A 19 21.03 -9.80 -6.45
N GLY A 20 21.33 -8.99 -7.46
CA GLY A 20 21.86 -7.64 -7.30
C GLY A 20 20.89 -6.59 -7.82
N GLN A 21 21.08 -6.21 -9.08
CA GLN A 21 20.29 -5.17 -9.73
C GLN A 21 18.80 -5.53 -9.81
N GLY A 22 18.44 -6.76 -10.17
CA GLY A 22 17.06 -7.21 -10.25
C GLY A 22 16.32 -7.09 -8.92
N LEU A 23 16.96 -7.49 -7.81
CA LEU A 23 16.40 -7.30 -6.47
C LEU A 23 16.23 -5.82 -6.11
N ARG A 24 17.19 -4.96 -6.47
CA ARG A 24 17.08 -3.52 -6.24
C ARG A 24 15.90 -2.91 -7.00
N GLU A 25 15.73 -3.28 -8.25
CA GLU A 25 14.59 -2.86 -9.08
C GLU A 25 13.27 -3.37 -8.51
N PHE A 26 13.23 -4.64 -8.06
CA PHE A 26 12.08 -5.23 -7.39
C PHE A 26 11.63 -4.41 -6.17
N PHE A 27 12.56 -4.08 -5.26
CA PHE A 27 12.24 -3.26 -4.09
C PHE A 27 11.81 -1.83 -4.48
N GLY A 28 12.35 -1.29 -5.57
CA GLY A 28 11.88 -0.03 -6.14
C GLY A 28 10.41 -0.10 -6.58
N VAL A 29 10.03 -1.15 -7.31
CA VAL A 29 8.64 -1.38 -7.75
C VAL A 29 7.71 -1.60 -6.56
N ALA A 30 8.08 -2.47 -5.61
CA ALA A 30 7.30 -2.71 -4.41
C ALA A 30 7.10 -1.41 -3.60
N GLY A 31 8.16 -0.61 -3.45
CA GLY A 31 8.10 0.71 -2.82
C GLY A 31 7.16 1.68 -3.54
N ASN A 32 7.16 1.69 -4.88
CA ASN A 32 6.25 2.52 -5.67
C ASN A 32 4.79 2.12 -5.48
N PHE A 33 4.48 0.83 -5.39
CA PHE A 33 3.12 0.37 -5.08
C PHE A 33 2.67 0.79 -3.68
N LEU A 34 3.53 0.63 -2.66
CA LEU A 34 3.22 1.07 -1.30
C LEU A 34 3.04 2.59 -1.24
N TRP A 35 3.88 3.35 -1.94
CA TRP A 35 3.75 4.79 -2.07
C TRP A 35 2.43 5.17 -2.76
N PHE A 36 2.06 4.46 -3.84
CA PHE A 36 0.79 4.67 -4.54
C PHE A 36 -0.40 4.44 -3.61
N VAL A 37 -0.46 3.30 -2.89
CA VAL A 37 -1.56 3.02 -1.96
C VAL A 37 -1.62 4.10 -0.87
N PHE A 38 -0.47 4.52 -0.34
CA PHE A 38 -0.39 5.56 0.66
C PHE A 38 -0.98 6.91 0.18
N HIS A 39 -0.71 7.27 -1.07
CA HIS A 39 -1.19 8.53 -1.69
C HIS A 39 -2.63 8.44 -2.19
N PHE A 40 -3.01 7.32 -2.80
CA PHE A 40 -4.36 7.07 -3.32
C PHE A 40 -5.40 7.20 -2.19
N PHE A 41 -5.12 6.58 -1.04
CA PHE A 41 -5.96 6.74 0.15
C PHE A 41 -5.64 7.98 0.96
N SER A 42 -4.73 8.86 0.52
CA SER A 42 -4.41 10.13 1.18
C SER A 42 -4.19 10.01 2.70
N PHE A 43 -3.50 8.96 3.15
CA PHE A 43 -3.38 8.59 4.57
C PHE A 43 -3.01 9.76 5.47
N LYS A 44 -2.01 10.56 5.05
CA LYS A 44 -1.54 11.74 5.79
C LYS A 44 -2.65 12.77 6.02
N LEU A 45 -3.48 13.01 5.01
CA LEU A 45 -4.58 13.97 5.08
C LEU A 45 -5.74 13.43 5.93
N LEU A 46 -6.10 12.16 5.72
CA LEU A 46 -7.17 11.51 6.49
C LEU A 46 -6.84 11.47 7.98
N LEU A 47 -5.62 11.08 8.36
CA LEU A 47 -5.17 11.10 9.76
C LEU A 47 -5.22 12.50 10.37
N LYS A 48 -4.77 13.53 9.65
CA LYS A 48 -4.83 14.92 10.12
C LYS A 48 -6.25 15.45 10.28
N THR A 49 -7.18 14.95 9.48
CA THR A 49 -8.56 15.45 9.43
C THR A 49 -9.54 14.53 10.15
N LEU A 50 -9.10 13.47 10.84
CA LEU A 50 -9.97 12.51 11.52
C LEU A 50 -11.04 13.18 12.40
N LEU A 51 -10.64 14.18 13.18
CA LEU A 51 -11.52 14.94 14.08
C LEU A 51 -11.99 16.28 13.51
N ALA A 52 -11.61 16.59 12.26
CA ALA A 52 -12.03 17.82 11.61
C ALA A 52 -13.54 17.76 11.26
N PRO A 53 -14.30 18.85 11.48
CA PRO A 53 -15.73 18.90 11.18
C PRO A 53 -16.03 18.49 9.73
N TRP A 54 -17.09 17.70 9.55
CA TRP A 54 -17.49 17.23 8.22
C TRP A 54 -18.34 18.24 7.48
N LYS A 55 -17.77 18.81 6.41
CA LYS A 55 -18.34 19.92 5.62
C LYS A 55 -18.64 21.13 6.52
N ARG A 56 -18.65 22.34 5.96
CA ARG A 56 -19.03 23.58 6.69
C ARG A 56 -20.54 23.64 7.00
N LEU A 57 -21.14 22.52 7.39
CA LEU A 57 -22.55 22.36 7.75
C LEU A 57 -22.82 22.61 9.24
N GLY A 58 -21.80 23.04 10.00
CA GLY A 58 -22.02 23.44 11.37
C GLY A 58 -22.86 24.71 11.42
N GLU A 59 -23.91 24.71 12.22
CA GLU A 59 -24.57 25.95 12.61
C GLU A 59 -23.54 26.85 13.31
N ASN A 60 -23.49 28.11 12.89
CA ASN A 60 -22.75 29.12 13.62
C ASN A 60 -23.45 29.32 14.96
N TYR A 61 -22.69 29.36 16.06
CA TYR A 61 -23.25 29.74 17.34
C TYR A 61 -23.79 31.17 17.21
N GLU A 62 -25.11 31.33 17.28
CA GLU A 62 -25.74 32.65 17.27
C GLU A 62 -25.30 33.41 18.52
N GLY A 63 -24.89 34.67 18.35
CA GLY A 63 -24.39 35.50 19.44
C GLY A 63 -25.51 35.88 20.41
N GLY A 64 -25.42 35.44 21.66
CA GLY A 64 -26.37 35.73 22.74
C GLY A 64 -26.32 34.69 23.86
N LEU A 65 -26.94 34.97 25.02
CA LEU A 65 -27.11 34.02 26.13
C LEU A 65 -28.36 33.12 25.92
N ASP A 66 -28.56 32.58 24.72
CA ASP A 66 -29.60 31.58 24.47
C ASP A 66 -29.03 30.16 24.62
N LEU A 67 -29.19 29.61 25.82
CA LEU A 67 -28.78 28.25 26.16
C LEU A 67 -29.43 27.16 25.28
N LYS A 68 -30.63 27.42 24.75
CA LYS A 68 -31.36 26.45 23.92
C LYS A 68 -30.78 26.40 22.51
N ALA A 69 -30.52 27.55 21.91
CA ALA A 69 -29.84 27.65 20.62
C ALA A 69 -28.40 27.10 20.68
N PHE A 70 -27.69 27.34 21.79
CA PHE A 70 -26.37 26.78 22.04
C PHE A 70 -26.38 25.24 22.14
N ALA A 71 -27.31 24.66 22.91
CA ALA A 71 -27.42 23.20 23.06
C ALA A 71 -27.76 22.52 21.72
N SER A 72 -28.67 23.10 20.93
CA SER A 72 -29.06 22.59 19.62
C SER A 72 -27.87 22.53 18.65
N SER A 73 -27.16 23.66 18.51
CA SER A 73 -25.99 23.76 17.62
C SER A 73 -24.83 22.85 18.08
N LEU A 74 -24.66 22.63 19.38
CA LEU A 74 -23.67 21.68 19.92
C LEU A 74 -24.00 20.23 19.52
N VAL A 75 -25.25 19.81 19.63
CA VAL A 75 -25.70 18.46 19.24
C VAL A 75 -25.50 18.25 17.74
N ILE A 76 -25.93 19.21 16.90
CA ILE A 76 -25.77 19.14 15.44
C ILE A 76 -24.30 19.07 15.05
N ASN A 77 -23.46 19.95 15.61
CA ASN A 77 -22.01 19.97 15.33
C ASN A 77 -21.32 18.66 15.75
N THR A 78 -21.76 18.06 16.85
CA THR A 78 -21.21 16.78 17.33
C THR A 78 -21.61 15.63 16.41
N LEU A 79 -22.87 15.58 15.97
CA LEU A 79 -23.37 14.61 14.98
C LEU A 79 -22.60 14.71 13.67
N MET A 80 -22.38 15.92 13.15
CA MET A 80 -21.64 16.13 11.91
C MET A 80 -20.18 15.66 12.02
N ARG A 81 -19.53 15.90 13.17
CA ARG A 81 -18.18 15.37 13.45
C ARG A 81 -18.17 13.84 13.53
N ALA A 82 -19.17 13.24 14.17
CA ALA A 82 -19.28 11.78 14.29
C ALA A 82 -19.43 11.10 12.93
N VAL A 83 -20.33 11.61 12.07
CA VAL A 83 -20.50 11.09 10.70
C VAL A 83 -19.20 11.18 9.92
N GLY A 84 -18.54 12.35 9.94
CA GLY A 84 -17.26 12.52 9.26
C GLY A 84 -16.16 11.60 9.78
N PHE A 85 -16.10 11.41 11.08
CA PHE A 85 -15.17 10.49 11.72
C PHE A 85 -15.42 9.05 11.24
N VAL A 86 -16.66 8.58 11.27
CA VAL A 86 -17.03 7.23 10.82
C VAL A 86 -16.66 7.00 9.36
N THR A 87 -17.01 7.93 8.46
CA THR A 87 -16.65 7.82 7.03
C THR A 87 -15.13 7.78 6.84
N LYS A 88 -14.38 8.65 7.52
CA LYS A 88 -12.91 8.70 7.42
C LYS A 88 -12.27 7.43 7.97
N VAL A 89 -12.77 6.88 9.08
CA VAL A 89 -12.29 5.61 9.65
C VAL A 89 -12.57 4.45 8.69
N LEU A 90 -13.74 4.38 8.05
CA LEU A 90 -14.02 3.35 7.04
C LEU A 90 -13.05 3.41 5.87
N VAL A 91 -12.81 4.61 5.32
CA VAL A 91 -11.83 4.80 4.23
C VAL A 91 -10.42 4.42 4.66
N LEU A 92 -10.02 4.83 5.88
CA LEU A 92 -8.71 4.51 6.44
C LEU A 92 -8.53 3.00 6.64
N SER A 93 -9.57 2.30 7.10
CA SER A 93 -9.57 0.85 7.28
C SER A 93 -9.41 0.12 5.96
N VAL A 94 -10.16 0.51 4.92
CA VAL A 94 -10.01 -0.07 3.58
C VAL A 94 -8.61 0.19 3.03
N GLY A 95 -8.11 1.42 3.15
CA GLY A 95 -6.75 1.76 2.74
C GLY A 95 -5.68 0.95 3.46
N LEU A 96 -5.87 0.70 4.77
CA LEU A 96 -4.94 -0.10 5.57
C LEU A 96 -4.94 -1.57 5.13
N VAL A 97 -6.12 -2.15 4.87
CA VAL A 97 -6.24 -3.50 4.31
C VAL A 97 -5.53 -3.57 2.96
N SER A 98 -5.77 -2.62 2.05
CA SER A 98 -5.08 -2.56 0.76
C SER A 98 -3.56 -2.48 0.92
N TYR A 99 -3.06 -1.67 1.86
CA TYR A 99 -1.63 -1.52 2.13
C TYR A 99 -1.00 -2.83 2.62
N VAL A 100 -1.66 -3.51 3.57
CA VAL A 100 -1.23 -4.81 4.09
C VAL A 100 -1.24 -5.87 2.99
N LEU A 101 -2.27 -5.90 2.14
CA LEU A 101 -2.31 -6.81 1.00
C LEU A 101 -1.14 -6.56 0.04
N THR A 102 -0.85 -5.30 -0.31
CA THR A 102 0.30 -4.97 -1.15
C THR A 102 1.62 -5.45 -0.55
N LEU A 103 1.81 -5.34 0.78
CA LEU A 103 2.98 -5.88 1.46
C LEU A 103 3.05 -7.41 1.34
N ILE A 104 1.94 -8.10 1.59
CA ILE A 104 1.86 -9.57 1.50
C ILE A 104 2.17 -10.04 0.08
N PHE A 105 1.55 -9.44 -0.94
CA PHE A 105 1.83 -9.77 -2.34
C PHE A 105 3.30 -9.51 -2.70
N SER A 106 3.85 -8.37 -2.29
CA SER A 106 5.27 -8.06 -2.51
C SER A 106 6.17 -9.09 -1.85
N PHE A 107 5.86 -9.53 -0.63
CA PHE A 107 6.62 -10.58 0.05
C PHE A 107 6.56 -11.92 -0.70
N PHE A 108 5.39 -12.37 -1.16
CA PHE A 108 5.29 -13.60 -1.93
C PHE A 108 6.03 -13.54 -3.26
N ILE A 109 5.92 -12.42 -4.00
CA ILE A 109 6.66 -12.24 -5.25
C ILE A 109 8.16 -12.21 -4.98
N PHE A 110 8.61 -11.61 -3.88
CA PHE A 110 10.02 -11.64 -3.47
C PHE A 110 10.50 -13.08 -3.22
N VAL A 111 9.74 -13.89 -2.48
CA VAL A 111 10.07 -15.30 -2.24
C VAL A 111 10.15 -16.08 -3.56
N ILE A 112 9.16 -15.88 -4.45
CA ILE A 112 9.17 -16.48 -5.79
C ILE A 112 10.41 -16.03 -6.58
N TRP A 113 10.79 -14.75 -6.53
CA TRP A 113 11.96 -14.22 -7.22
C TRP A 113 13.25 -14.90 -6.74
N ILE A 114 13.45 -15.02 -5.44
CA ILE A 114 14.63 -15.71 -4.87
C ILE A 114 14.68 -17.16 -5.30
N LEU A 115 13.54 -17.85 -5.31
CA LEU A 115 13.46 -19.26 -5.68
C LEU A 115 13.37 -19.49 -7.20
N ALA A 116 13.18 -18.44 -8.01
CA ALA A 116 12.94 -18.57 -9.44
C ALA A 116 13.98 -19.41 -10.19
N PRO A 117 15.30 -19.26 -9.94
CA PRO A 117 16.31 -20.11 -10.59
C PRO A 117 16.15 -21.59 -10.26
N VAL A 118 15.82 -21.91 -8.99
CA VAL A 118 15.60 -23.30 -8.54
C VAL A 118 14.31 -23.86 -9.11
N ILE A 119 13.24 -23.07 -9.12
CA ILE A 119 11.94 -23.44 -9.70
C ILE A 119 12.08 -23.74 -11.20
N LEU A 120 12.83 -22.91 -11.93
CA LEU A 120 13.12 -23.11 -13.35
C LEU A 120 13.90 -24.40 -13.61
N LEU A 121 14.95 -24.66 -12.83
CA LEU A 121 15.72 -25.90 -12.99
C LEU A 121 14.87 -27.12 -12.66
N GLY A 122 14.11 -27.07 -11.56
CA GLY A 122 13.21 -28.15 -11.15
C GLY A 122 12.12 -28.46 -12.19
N SER A 123 11.53 -27.44 -12.82
CA SER A 123 10.49 -27.63 -13.83
C SER A 123 11.02 -28.29 -15.11
N ILE A 124 12.24 -27.92 -15.52
CA ILE A 124 12.91 -28.57 -16.67
C ILE A 124 13.21 -30.04 -16.36
N LEU A 125 13.76 -30.33 -15.18
CA LEU A 125 14.10 -31.71 -14.78
C LEU A 125 12.85 -32.61 -14.71
N LEU A 126 11.77 -32.12 -14.10
CA LEU A 126 10.49 -32.84 -14.04
C LEU A 126 9.91 -33.09 -15.43
N SER A 127 9.99 -32.10 -16.33
CA SER A 127 9.52 -32.26 -17.70
C SER A 127 10.30 -33.35 -18.43
N VAL A 128 11.64 -33.35 -18.36
CA VAL A 128 12.47 -34.37 -18.99
C VAL A 128 12.18 -35.76 -18.42
N ALA A 129 12.05 -35.89 -17.10
CA ALA A 129 11.70 -37.17 -16.47
C ALA A 129 10.34 -37.70 -16.95
N PHE A 130 9.34 -36.84 -17.07
CA PHE A 130 8.02 -37.20 -17.59
C PHE A 130 8.05 -37.68 -19.04
N PHE A 131 8.95 -37.16 -19.88
CA PHE A 131 9.11 -37.62 -21.26
C PHE A 131 9.89 -38.93 -21.41
N ILE A 132 10.66 -39.33 -20.39
CA ILE A 132 11.48 -40.55 -20.39
C ILE A 132 10.70 -41.77 -19.86
N ILE A 133 9.71 -41.54 -18.99
CA ILE A 133 8.81 -42.56 -18.42
C ILE A 133 7.65 -42.82 -19.39
#